data_AF-A0AAD5X3L0-F1
#
_entry.id   AF-A0AAD5X3L0-F1
#
_cell.length_a   1.000
_cell.length_b   1.000
_cell.length_c   1.000
_cell.angle_alpha   90.00
_cell.angle_beta   90.00
_cell.angle_gamma   90.00
#
_symmetry.space_group_name_H-M   'P 1'
#
loop_
_entity.id
_entity.type
_entity.pdbx_description
1 polymer ?
#
loop_
_entity_poly.entity_id
_entity_poly.type
_entity_poly.pdbx_seq_one_letter_code
_entity_poly.pdbx_strand_id
1 'polypeptide(L)'
;MLIKSTNKQSKHTITNRHSNLPLLILTLLLLLTLPTMSTTLSNEITAAQADYAALRDIKGHFADGDFNPDVDKFGGKKQLAMEKLGEYLGAPGTPGGRVLQVMGKPDAVVPKTDPSQEGPEALQGGAGVLQGMPGPVIPGGGAAPNGGNYYLVYYWRGKHDYLWFEIDSSSGDEVVKGYSWYKALE
;
A
#
# COMPACT_ATOMS: atom_id res chain seq x y z
N MET A 1 19.55 -7.59 -65.01
CA MET A 1 20.25 -6.31 -65.17
C MET A 1 19.43 -5.42 -66.09
N LEU A 2 18.97 -4.29 -65.56
CA LEU A 2 18.60 -3.02 -66.20
C LEU A 2 17.57 -2.92 -67.38
N ILE A 3 16.34 -2.49 -67.01
CA ILE A 3 15.53 -1.32 -67.44
C ILE A 3 15.45 -0.93 -68.94
N LYS A 4 14.20 -0.78 -69.47
CA LYS A 4 13.56 0.44 -70.05
C LYS A 4 12.27 0.04 -70.81
N SER A 5 11.05 0.44 -70.40
CA SER A 5 10.41 1.77 -70.32
C SER A 5 9.78 2.24 -71.64
N THR A 6 8.46 2.51 -71.59
CA THR A 6 7.68 3.66 -72.13
C THR A 6 6.30 3.20 -72.65
N ASN A 7 5.17 3.57 -72.02
CA ASN A 7 4.49 4.88 -71.91
C ASN A 7 3.56 5.18 -73.09
N LYS A 8 2.24 5.15 -72.86
CA LYS A 8 1.31 6.25 -73.24
C LYS A 8 -0.12 5.96 -72.80
N GLN A 9 -0.64 6.79 -71.90
CA GLN A 9 -2.06 7.17 -71.93
C GLN A 9 -2.15 8.63 -71.48
N SER A 10 -2.68 9.46 -72.37
CA SER A 10 -3.12 10.83 -72.12
C SER A 10 -4.60 10.85 -72.47
N LYS A 11 -5.42 11.45 -71.61
CA LYS A 11 -6.46 12.41 -72.00
C LYS A 11 -7.13 13.03 -70.78
N HIS A 12 -7.15 14.36 -70.83
CA HIS A 12 -7.89 15.30 -70.00
C HIS A 12 -9.39 14.98 -69.90
N THR A 13 -10.06 15.43 -68.83
CA THR A 13 -11.17 16.42 -68.90
C THR A 13 -11.59 16.85 -67.48
N ILE A 14 -11.89 18.14 -67.36
CA ILE A 14 -12.19 18.93 -66.17
C ILE A 14 -13.71 18.96 -65.90
N THR A 15 -14.08 19.19 -64.63
CA THR A 15 -15.33 19.82 -64.11
C THR A 15 -16.63 19.01 -64.10
N ASN A 16 -17.27 18.87 -62.92
CA ASN A 16 -18.36 19.78 -62.54
C ASN A 16 -18.69 19.70 -61.03
N ARG A 17 -19.13 20.84 -60.46
CA ARG A 17 -19.66 20.98 -59.09
C ARG A 17 -21.06 20.36 -59.01
N HIS A 18 -21.52 20.01 -57.80
CA HIS A 18 -22.85 20.32 -57.22
C HIS A 18 -23.19 19.36 -56.05
N SER A 19 -23.12 19.90 -54.83
CA SER A 19 -24.13 19.81 -53.75
C SER A 19 -24.92 18.50 -53.51
N ASN A 20 -24.77 17.89 -52.33
CA ASN A 20 -25.80 17.80 -51.26
C ASN A 20 -25.64 16.59 -50.30
N LEU A 21 -25.71 16.90 -48.99
CA LEU A 21 -26.13 16.10 -47.82
C LEU A 21 -25.27 14.91 -47.30
N PRO A 22 -24.80 14.95 -46.04
CA PRO A 22 -24.16 13.83 -45.36
C PRO A 22 -25.21 12.96 -44.65
N LEU A 23 -25.36 11.72 -45.10
CA LEU A 23 -26.10 10.69 -44.39
C LEU A 23 -25.15 9.50 -44.21
N LEU A 24 -24.45 9.42 -43.07
CA LEU A 24 -23.78 8.21 -42.53
C LEU A 24 -22.74 8.61 -41.47
N ILE A 25 -23.17 9.02 -40.28
CA ILE A 25 -22.33 8.88 -39.08
C ILE A 25 -23.26 8.48 -37.92
N LEU A 26 -23.72 7.22 -37.95
CA LEU A 26 -24.24 6.52 -36.78
C LEU A 26 -23.04 5.86 -36.06
N THR A 27 -22.08 6.65 -35.60
CA THR A 27 -21.01 6.15 -34.71
C THR A 27 -21.46 6.35 -33.26
N LEU A 28 -21.88 5.24 -32.67
CA LEU A 28 -21.29 4.73 -31.43
C LEU A 28 -21.13 5.77 -30.31
N LEU A 29 -22.24 6.08 -29.63
CA LEU A 29 -22.20 6.65 -28.29
C LEU A 29 -21.85 5.53 -27.29
N LEU A 30 -20.59 5.11 -27.27
CA LEU A 30 -20.06 4.27 -26.19
C LEU A 30 -19.79 5.19 -24.99
N LEU A 31 -20.69 5.17 -24.01
CA LEU A 31 -20.52 5.86 -22.72
C LEU A 31 -19.18 5.43 -22.08
N LEU A 32 -18.18 6.31 -22.10
CA LEU A 32 -17.00 6.22 -21.24
C LEU A 32 -17.39 6.70 -19.83
N THR A 33 -17.86 5.79 -18.98
CA THR A 33 -18.10 6.07 -17.55
C THR A 33 -17.26 5.18 -16.65
N LEU A 34 -15.94 5.42 -16.57
CA LEU A 34 -15.13 4.84 -15.50
C LEU A 34 -14.02 5.83 -15.09
N PRO A 35 -14.23 6.58 -13.98
CA PRO A 35 -13.19 6.60 -12.95
C PRO A 35 -13.76 6.68 -11.52
N THR A 36 -14.78 5.88 -11.17
CA THR A 36 -15.35 5.93 -9.80
C THR A 36 -14.55 5.09 -8.80
N MET A 37 -14.06 3.91 -9.20
CA MET A 37 -13.46 2.94 -8.27
C MET A 37 -12.17 3.44 -7.60
N SER A 38 -11.24 4.04 -8.36
CA SER A 38 -9.93 4.46 -7.83
C SER A 38 -10.01 5.65 -6.87
N THR A 39 -11.00 6.51 -7.07
CA THR A 39 -11.24 7.69 -6.23
C THR A 39 -11.83 7.29 -4.88
N THR A 40 -12.78 6.34 -4.87
CA THR A 40 -13.38 5.83 -3.63
C THR A 40 -12.34 5.17 -2.74
N LEU A 41 -11.51 4.27 -3.28
CA LEU A 41 -10.45 3.61 -2.50
C LEU A 41 -9.49 4.65 -1.88
N SER A 42 -9.07 5.64 -2.67
CA SER A 42 -8.14 6.68 -2.20
C SER A 42 -8.72 7.50 -1.05
N ASN A 43 -10.03 7.81 -1.08
CA ASN A 43 -10.73 8.49 0.01
C ASN A 43 -10.85 7.62 1.26
N GLU A 44 -11.14 6.32 1.10
CA GLU A 44 -11.24 5.38 2.21
C GLU A 44 -9.90 5.19 2.93
N ILE A 45 -8.80 5.07 2.19
CA ILE A 45 -7.45 4.99 2.75
C ILE A 45 -7.06 6.27 3.46
N THR A 46 -7.40 7.43 2.88
CA THR A 46 -7.14 8.74 3.52
C THR A 46 -7.91 8.86 4.83
N ALA A 47 -9.18 8.44 4.87
CA ALA A 47 -9.98 8.42 6.10
C ALA A 47 -9.41 7.46 7.14
N ALA A 48 -9.02 6.24 6.73
CA ALA A 48 -8.40 5.26 7.62
C ALA A 48 -7.07 5.77 8.21
N GLN A 49 -6.25 6.44 7.39
CA GLN A 49 -5.01 7.07 7.86
C GLN A 49 -5.29 8.14 8.92
N ALA A 50 -6.28 9.01 8.68
CA ALA A 50 -6.65 10.05 9.64
C ALA A 50 -7.20 9.47 10.95
N ASP A 51 -8.08 8.47 10.86
CA ASP A 51 -8.64 7.78 12.02
C ASP A 51 -7.56 7.08 12.83
N TYR A 52 -6.66 6.37 12.17
CA TYR A 52 -5.53 5.72 12.82
C TYR A 52 -4.63 6.73 13.54
N ALA A 53 -4.23 7.81 12.86
CA ALA A 53 -3.36 8.83 13.42
C ALA A 53 -3.99 9.50 14.65
N ALA A 54 -5.29 9.77 14.62
CA ALA A 54 -6.02 10.37 15.75
C ALA A 54 -6.12 9.44 16.97
N LEU A 55 -6.17 8.13 16.75
CA LEU A 55 -6.37 7.12 17.80
C LEU A 55 -5.07 6.48 18.29
N ARG A 56 -3.95 6.69 17.59
CA ARG A 56 -2.67 6.01 17.84
C ARG A 56 -2.15 6.22 19.25
N ASP A 57 -2.22 7.46 19.74
CA ASP A 57 -1.66 7.88 21.04
C ASP A 57 -2.69 7.86 22.18
N ILE A 58 -3.94 7.51 21.90
CA ILE A 58 -4.97 7.37 22.94
C ILE A 58 -4.71 6.08 23.72
N LYS A 59 -4.52 6.21 25.04
CA LYS A 59 -4.39 5.07 25.94
C LYS A 59 -5.75 4.41 26.16
N GLY A 60 -5.80 3.11 25.95
CA GLY A 60 -6.92 2.25 26.32
C GLY A 60 -6.60 1.39 27.53
N HIS A 61 -7.52 0.48 27.86
CA HIS A 61 -7.42 -0.44 28.99
C HIS A 61 -6.10 -1.25 29.00
N PHE A 62 -5.64 -1.68 27.82
CA PHE A 62 -4.41 -2.47 27.66
C PHE A 62 -3.12 -1.64 27.66
N ALA A 63 -3.22 -0.34 27.90
CA ALA A 63 -2.11 0.61 27.96
C ALA A 63 -2.21 1.53 29.20
N ASP A 64 -2.70 0.97 30.31
CA ASP A 64 -2.89 1.65 31.61
C ASP A 64 -3.85 2.85 31.56
N GLY A 65 -4.79 2.85 30.60
CA GLY A 65 -5.86 3.83 30.50
C GLY A 65 -7.23 3.27 30.91
N ASP A 66 -8.24 4.13 30.90
CA ASP A 66 -9.63 3.68 30.96
C ASP A 66 -10.02 2.96 29.67
N PHE A 67 -10.97 2.03 29.76
CA PHE A 67 -11.51 1.37 28.58
C PHE A 67 -12.11 2.40 27.62
N ASN A 68 -11.63 2.40 26.38
CA ASN A 68 -12.16 3.24 25.31
C ASN A 68 -12.58 2.35 24.13
N PRO A 69 -13.88 2.35 23.76
CA PRO A 69 -14.40 1.45 22.74
C PRO A 69 -13.80 1.68 21.34
N ASP A 70 -13.28 2.86 21.04
CA ASP A 70 -12.66 3.14 19.74
C ASP A 70 -11.27 2.51 19.61
N VAL A 71 -10.56 2.30 20.72
CA VAL A 71 -9.20 1.74 20.75
C VAL A 71 -9.14 0.31 21.28
N ASP A 72 -10.01 -0.07 22.21
CA ASP A 72 -9.97 -1.35 22.92
C ASP A 72 -10.96 -2.38 22.40
N LYS A 73 -12.03 -1.98 21.72
CA LYS A 73 -13.07 -2.92 21.30
C LYS A 73 -12.69 -3.61 19.99
N PHE A 74 -12.91 -4.92 19.89
CA PHE A 74 -12.91 -5.59 18.59
C PHE A 74 -13.98 -5.00 17.66
N GLY A 75 -13.61 -4.75 16.40
CA GLY A 75 -14.36 -3.94 15.44
C GLY A 75 -14.38 -2.45 15.78
N GLY A 76 -13.56 -2.00 16.73
CA GLY A 76 -13.41 -0.61 17.10
C GLY A 76 -12.71 0.20 16.02
N LYS A 77 -12.83 1.52 16.10
CA LYS A 77 -12.40 2.45 15.06
C LYS A 77 -10.90 2.32 14.73
N LYS A 78 -10.04 2.13 15.74
CA LYS A 78 -8.59 1.95 15.56
C LYS A 78 -8.27 0.64 14.83
N GLN A 79 -8.93 -0.46 15.18
CA GLN A 79 -8.72 -1.74 14.52
C GLN A 79 -9.14 -1.67 13.04
N LEU A 80 -10.34 -1.16 12.77
CA LEU A 80 -10.87 -1.06 11.41
C LEU A 80 -9.99 -0.17 10.52
N ALA A 81 -9.47 0.93 11.09
CA ALA A 81 -8.51 1.77 10.40
C ALA A 81 -7.21 1.00 10.09
N MET A 82 -6.64 0.31 11.06
CA MET A 82 -5.44 -0.51 10.87
C MET A 82 -5.65 -1.66 9.89
N GLU A 83 -6.83 -2.30 9.87
CA GLU A 83 -7.17 -3.38 8.95
C GLU A 83 -7.16 -2.89 7.51
N LYS A 84 -7.85 -1.77 7.23
CA LYS A 84 -7.85 -1.13 5.90
C LYS A 84 -6.45 -0.71 5.45
N LEU A 85 -5.67 -0.11 6.37
CA LEU A 85 -4.29 0.29 6.07
C LEU A 85 -3.40 -0.93 5.83
N GLY A 86 -3.57 -2.00 6.60
CA GLY A 86 -2.89 -3.28 6.43
C GLY A 86 -3.17 -3.90 5.06
N GLU A 87 -4.44 -4.00 4.66
CA GLU A 87 -4.83 -4.49 3.34
C GLU A 87 -4.23 -3.67 2.19
N TYR A 88 -4.23 -2.34 2.32
CA TYR A 88 -3.70 -1.45 1.30
C TYR A 88 -2.17 -1.49 1.20
N LEU A 89 -1.46 -1.53 2.33
CA LEU A 89 0.00 -1.44 2.39
C LEU A 89 0.68 -2.82 2.37
N GLY A 90 -0.06 -3.87 2.65
CA GLY A 90 0.42 -5.23 2.83
C GLY A 90 0.69 -6.00 1.54
N ALA A 91 0.34 -5.41 0.39
CA ALA A 91 0.58 -6.02 -0.91
C ALA A 91 2.09 -6.21 -1.17
N PRO A 92 2.53 -7.40 -1.62
CA PRO A 92 3.93 -7.66 -1.92
C PRO A 92 4.50 -6.65 -2.93
N GLY A 93 5.71 -6.16 -2.68
CA GLY A 93 6.38 -5.14 -3.49
C GLY A 93 6.01 -3.69 -3.14
N THR A 94 5.09 -3.47 -2.19
CA THR A 94 4.84 -2.13 -1.65
C THR A 94 6.13 -1.59 -1.01
N PRO A 95 6.59 -0.36 -1.30
CA PRO A 95 7.78 0.17 -0.66
C PRO A 95 7.61 0.25 0.87
N GLY A 96 8.59 -0.23 1.64
CA GLY A 96 8.57 -0.14 3.10
C GLY A 96 8.45 1.32 3.58
N GLY A 97 9.08 2.25 2.87
CA GLY A 97 8.92 3.69 3.09
C GLY A 97 7.49 4.19 2.93
N ARG A 98 6.65 3.55 2.11
CA ARG A 98 5.22 3.88 1.97
C ARG A 98 4.44 3.50 3.24
N VAL A 99 4.79 2.37 3.87
CA VAL A 99 4.22 1.98 5.16
C VAL A 99 4.52 3.07 6.21
N LEU A 100 5.77 3.51 6.28
CA LEU A 100 6.20 4.57 7.21
C LEU A 100 5.53 5.92 6.90
N GLN A 101 5.34 6.25 5.62
CA GLN A 101 4.67 7.49 5.22
C GLN A 101 3.20 7.52 5.62
N VAL A 102 2.50 6.39 5.50
CA VAL A 102 1.05 6.31 5.74
C VAL A 102 0.73 6.04 7.20
N MET A 103 1.43 5.10 7.83
CA MET A 103 1.19 4.72 9.24
C MET A 103 2.07 5.47 10.25
N GLY A 104 3.07 6.20 9.78
CA GLY A 104 4.03 6.87 10.65
C GLY A 104 5.09 5.93 11.21
N LYS A 105 5.75 6.35 12.29
CA LYS A 105 6.80 5.56 12.95
C LYS A 105 6.20 4.28 13.55
N PRO A 106 6.79 3.09 13.32
CA PRO A 106 6.35 1.85 13.95
C PRO A 106 6.56 1.89 15.48
N ASP A 107 5.80 1.07 16.19
CA ASP A 107 5.97 0.86 17.63
C ASP A 107 7.20 0.02 17.96
N ALA A 108 7.52 -0.94 17.07
CA ALA A 108 8.74 -1.71 17.13
C ALA A 108 9.26 -2.05 15.73
N VAL A 109 10.58 -2.17 15.62
CA VAL A 109 11.26 -2.77 14.48
C VAL A 109 11.93 -4.04 14.98
N VAL A 110 11.58 -5.19 14.40
CA VAL A 110 12.05 -6.49 14.89
C VAL A 110 12.81 -7.20 13.76
N PRO A 111 14.10 -7.52 13.91
CA PRO A 111 14.83 -8.31 12.93
C PRO A 111 14.18 -9.69 12.73
N LYS A 112 14.09 -10.17 11.49
CA LYS A 112 13.71 -11.56 11.21
C LYS A 112 14.96 -12.43 11.32
N THR A 113 15.02 -13.25 12.37
CA THR A 113 16.18 -14.10 12.67
C THR A 113 16.09 -15.49 12.05
N ASP A 114 14.89 -15.97 11.76
CA ASP A 114 14.64 -17.23 11.07
C ASP A 114 13.81 -16.98 9.79
N PRO A 115 14.27 -17.41 8.59
CA PRO A 115 13.52 -17.27 7.35
C PRO A 115 12.14 -17.93 7.34
N SER A 116 11.96 -19.00 8.12
CA SER A 116 10.70 -19.74 8.23
C SER A 116 9.71 -19.17 9.24
N GLN A 117 10.16 -18.22 10.08
CA GLN A 117 9.34 -17.57 11.08
C GLN A 117 8.27 -16.68 10.41
N GLU A 118 7.02 -16.85 10.82
CA GLU A 118 5.91 -15.98 10.43
C GLU A 118 5.63 -14.96 11.54
N GLY A 119 5.90 -13.68 11.25
CA GLY A 119 5.70 -12.57 12.17
C GLY A 119 6.77 -12.44 13.26
N PRO A 120 6.70 -11.43 14.14
CA PRO A 120 7.76 -11.13 15.12
C PRO A 120 7.61 -11.97 16.40
N GLU A 121 8.28 -13.13 16.48
CA GLU A 121 8.25 -14.04 17.64
C GLU A 121 8.79 -13.39 18.92
N ALA A 122 9.79 -12.50 18.79
CA ALA A 122 10.37 -11.76 19.91
C ALA A 122 9.34 -10.92 20.71
N LEU A 123 8.18 -10.62 20.13
CA LEU A 123 7.10 -9.91 20.82
C LEU A 123 6.11 -10.83 21.54
N GLN A 124 6.08 -12.13 21.21
CA GLN A 124 5.12 -13.09 21.74
C GLN A 124 5.54 -13.66 23.10
N GLY A 125 6.86 -13.71 23.40
CA GLY A 125 7.41 -14.36 24.60
C GLY A 125 7.68 -13.44 25.80
N GLY A 126 7.28 -12.16 25.77
CA GLY A 126 7.56 -11.20 26.85
C GLY A 126 9.04 -10.82 27.03
N ALA A 127 9.96 -11.44 26.29
CA ALA A 127 11.36 -11.04 26.21
C ALA A 127 11.45 -9.71 25.45
N GLY A 128 11.95 -8.67 26.13
CA GLY A 128 11.94 -7.30 25.65
C GLY A 128 12.46 -7.14 24.22
N VAL A 129 11.74 -6.33 23.46
CA VAL A 129 12.23 -5.71 22.22
C VAL A 129 13.61 -5.16 22.52
N LEU A 130 14.62 -5.59 21.77
CA LEU A 130 15.97 -5.05 21.83
C LEU A 130 15.94 -3.59 21.37
N GLN A 131 15.62 -2.71 22.33
CA GLN A 131 15.67 -1.28 22.18
C GLN A 131 17.16 -0.88 22.18
N GLY A 132 17.77 -0.73 20.99
CA GLY A 132 19.03 0.00 20.87
C GLY A 132 20.19 -0.61 20.10
N MET A 133 19.98 -1.43 19.07
CA MET A 133 21.11 -1.73 18.15
C MET A 133 21.26 -0.61 17.10
N PRO A 134 22.44 0.05 17.00
CA PRO A 134 22.72 1.06 15.97
C PRO A 134 22.82 0.39 14.60
N GLY A 135 21.75 0.45 13.83
CA GLY A 135 21.72 0.10 12.41
C GLY A 135 21.70 1.35 11.52
N PRO A 136 21.83 1.19 10.19
CA PRO A 136 21.74 2.29 9.23
C PRO A 136 20.49 3.14 9.48
N VAL A 137 20.68 4.46 9.57
CA VAL A 137 19.60 5.42 9.80
C VAL A 137 18.74 5.55 8.54
N ILE A 138 17.52 5.04 8.60
CA ILE A 138 16.48 5.40 7.62
C ILE A 138 16.07 6.85 7.93
N PRO A 139 16.07 7.77 6.95
CA PRO A 139 15.55 9.11 7.15
C PRO A 139 14.05 9.03 7.54
N GLY A 140 13.74 9.27 8.82
CA GLY A 140 12.36 9.32 9.33
C GLY A 140 11.85 8.07 10.06
N GLY A 141 12.64 7.01 10.21
CA GLY A 141 12.27 5.79 10.95
C GLY A 141 13.47 5.21 11.68
N GLY A 142 13.24 4.59 12.85
CA GLY A 142 14.32 3.98 13.66
C GLY A 142 15.21 3.02 12.86
N ALA A 143 16.42 2.79 13.35
CA ALA A 143 17.46 2.01 12.69
C ALA A 143 16.96 0.64 12.17
N ALA A 144 17.13 0.39 10.87
CA ALA A 144 16.90 -0.92 10.30
C ALA A 144 18.05 -1.87 10.70
N PRO A 145 17.77 -3.14 11.04
CA PRO A 145 18.83 -4.12 11.29
C PRO A 145 19.62 -4.42 10.02
N ASN A 146 20.95 -4.57 10.14
CA ASN A 146 21.86 -4.79 9.02
C ASN A 146 21.43 -5.96 8.10
N GLY A 147 21.01 -5.64 6.88
CA GLY A 147 21.03 -6.52 5.70
C GLY A 147 20.07 -7.73 5.69
N GLY A 148 19.17 -7.85 6.67
CA GLY A 148 18.19 -8.94 6.76
C GLY A 148 16.76 -8.42 6.74
N ASN A 149 15.81 -9.32 6.47
CA ASN A 149 14.39 -8.98 6.59
C ASN A 149 14.06 -8.53 8.01
N TYR A 150 13.06 -7.67 8.15
CA TYR A 150 12.61 -7.20 9.46
C TYR A 150 11.11 -6.95 9.45
N TYR A 151 10.54 -6.80 10.63
CA TYR A 151 9.13 -6.51 10.82
C TYR A 151 8.95 -5.07 11.28
N LEU A 152 8.08 -4.33 10.60
CA LEU A 152 7.49 -3.09 11.13
C LEU A 152 6.24 -3.44 11.90
N VAL A 153 6.19 -3.12 13.20
CA VAL A 153 5.09 -3.51 14.08
C VAL A 153 4.31 -2.30 14.56
N TYR A 154 2.98 -2.39 14.49
CA TYR A 154 2.03 -1.37 14.93
C TYR A 154 1.04 -1.96 15.93
N TYR A 155 1.03 -1.41 17.14
CA TYR A 155 0.22 -1.85 18.26
C TYR A 155 -1.22 -1.33 18.17
N TRP A 156 -2.17 -2.24 18.40
CA TRP A 156 -3.58 -1.88 18.52
C TRP A 156 -3.94 -1.63 19.99
N ARG A 157 -3.89 -2.67 20.83
CA ARG A 157 -4.20 -2.62 22.27
C ARG A 157 -2.97 -2.95 23.11
N GLY A 158 -1.98 -2.06 23.06
CA GLY A 158 -0.66 -2.34 23.63
C GLY A 158 0.04 -3.49 22.91
N LYS A 159 0.86 -4.26 23.63
CA LYS A 159 1.61 -5.39 23.07
C LYS A 159 0.77 -6.66 22.84
N HIS A 160 -0.50 -6.63 23.24
CA HIS A 160 -1.39 -7.79 23.21
C HIS A 160 -1.83 -8.15 21.78
N ASP A 161 -2.23 -7.15 21.00
CA ASP A 161 -2.68 -7.31 19.61
C ASP A 161 -1.98 -6.29 18.71
N TYR A 162 -1.45 -6.75 17.59
CA TYR A 162 -0.68 -5.89 16.70
C TYR A 162 -0.71 -6.34 15.23
N LEU A 163 -0.59 -5.35 14.36
CA LEU A 163 -0.38 -5.51 12.94
C LEU A 163 1.12 -5.47 12.65
N TRP A 164 1.61 -6.35 11.80
CA TRP A 164 3.01 -6.33 11.37
C TRP A 164 3.14 -6.43 9.85
N PHE A 165 4.20 -5.83 9.31
CA PHE A 165 4.61 -5.93 7.92
C PHE A 165 6.02 -6.52 7.86
N GLU A 166 6.20 -7.60 7.11
CA GLU A 166 7.54 -8.12 6.80
C GLU A 166 8.14 -7.31 5.66
N ILE A 167 9.30 -6.72 5.90
CA ILE A 167 10.09 -5.98 4.91
C ILE A 167 11.25 -6.84 4.45
N ASP A 168 11.33 -7.06 3.15
CA ASP A 168 12.53 -7.56 2.48
C ASP A 168 13.53 -6.42 2.34
N SER A 169 14.72 -6.60 2.88
CA SER A 169 15.83 -5.65 2.71
C SER A 169 17.00 -6.26 1.93
N SER A 170 16.85 -7.49 1.43
CA SER A 170 17.96 -8.26 0.84
C SER A 170 18.40 -7.75 -0.53
N SER A 171 17.49 -7.14 -1.30
CA SER A 171 17.75 -6.61 -2.65
C SER A 171 18.12 -5.13 -2.67
N GLY A 172 18.21 -4.46 -1.51
CA GLY A 172 18.45 -3.02 -1.40
C GLY A 172 17.20 -2.13 -1.57
N ASP A 173 16.20 -2.62 -2.31
CA ASP A 173 14.86 -2.04 -2.34
C ASP A 173 14.04 -2.58 -1.16
N GLU A 174 13.92 -1.80 -0.08
CA GLU A 174 13.11 -2.16 1.10
C GLU A 174 11.62 -2.26 0.70
N VAL A 175 11.10 -3.48 0.58
CA VAL A 175 9.73 -3.73 0.11
C VAL A 175 8.98 -4.70 1.02
N VAL A 176 7.67 -4.54 1.11
CA VAL A 176 6.78 -5.44 1.83
C VAL A 176 6.76 -6.80 1.14
N LYS A 177 6.99 -7.88 1.89
CA LYS A 177 6.73 -9.27 1.45
C LYS A 177 5.31 -9.72 1.77
N GLY A 178 4.78 -9.22 2.88
CA GLY A 178 3.45 -9.52 3.37
C GLY A 178 3.19 -8.85 4.70
N TYR A 179 1.98 -9.05 5.20
CA TYR A 179 1.51 -8.54 6.47
C TYR A 179 0.61 -9.57 7.14
N SER A 180 0.49 -9.49 8.46
CA SER A 180 -0.55 -10.22 9.17
C SER A 180 -0.82 -9.61 10.53
N TRP A 181 -1.80 -10.16 11.22
CA TRP A 181 -2.15 -9.82 12.58
C TRP A 181 -1.60 -10.85 13.55
N TYR A 182 -1.03 -10.36 14.65
CA TYR A 182 -1.00 -11.13 15.88
C TYR A 182 -2.22 -10.75 16.73
N LYS A 183 -3.00 -11.76 17.08
CA LYS A 183 -4.16 -11.62 17.97
C LYS A 183 -3.95 -12.61 19.12
N ALA A 184 -3.63 -12.10 20.30
CA ALA A 184 -3.50 -12.99 21.46
C ALA A 184 -4.89 -13.56 21.79
N LEU A 185 -4.94 -14.86 22.10
CA LEU A 185 -6.16 -15.51 22.54
C LEU A 185 -6.50 -15.00 23.95
N GLU A 186 -7.71 -14.45 24.11
CA GLU A 186 -8.28 -14.10 25.42
C GLU A 186 -8.87 -15.32 26.14
#